data_AF-A0A4Q4KG15-F1
#
_entry.id   AF-A0A4Q4KG15-F1
#
_cell.length_a   1.000
_cell.length_b   1.000
_cell.length_c   1.000
_cell.angle_alpha   90.00
_cell.angle_beta   90.00
_cell.angle_gamma   90.00
#
_symmetry.space_group_name_H-M   'P 1'
#
loop_
_entity.id
_entity.type
_entity.pdbx_description
1 polymer ?
#
loop_
_entity_poly.entity_id
_entity_poly.type
_entity_poly.pdbx_seq_one_letter_code
_entity_poly.pdbx_strand_id
1 'polypeptide(L)'
;MKRMMNLRKSILLSVLTIGLSMVANAQDGQKIYETKCSVCHILGKDATGPNLIGVKAKWEGEEENLYEWVLNPAKLIESGKSERAKVAEQFSAAFMTPQNISLEEAKAVIEYADSYEAPAPEPTQATEQIASINASSNNSADVVYVDNYEENLTIFKLFLFIILVLLFGIYVVSRSTSALISSELYHEKIAELHNKSKKSGKIMTLLLVLGFVGTSQIASALSFTGPTAAAEELELWVYVTSADINALMIITLLLLGFLLHMINMFYKSLRLIKPKVIKVNAEGKPQTSSFTQALTGATPVEEEYKVDMGHDYDGIRELDNPMPPWWVALFGITILFAVVYIFHYHILGTGDLQQAEYENSMAKAKIEVAAYRKANAMNVDETNATLMEDTADLMAGKALYQNKCALCHTEKGGGEIGPNLTDNSWIYGGDIKDVYKVIKLGAPRGMPAHESAFNPIEIQQVASFVLHLENVSEADGGKAPEGDIVD
;
A
#
# COMPACT_ATOMS: atom_id res chain seq x y z
N MET A 1 39.75 -26.46 31.50
CA MET A 1 38.32 -26.08 31.29
C MET A 1 38.08 -24.63 30.86
N LYS A 2 38.88 -23.61 31.23
CA LYS A 2 38.65 -22.21 30.82
C LYS A 2 38.99 -21.87 29.35
N ARG A 3 39.74 -22.72 28.62
CA ARG A 3 40.16 -22.45 27.22
C ARG A 3 39.15 -22.90 26.15
N MET A 4 38.24 -23.83 26.47
CA MET A 4 37.19 -24.30 25.54
C MET A 4 35.95 -23.38 25.51
N MET A 5 35.80 -22.48 26.46
CA MET A 5 34.62 -21.61 26.56
C MET A 5 34.76 -20.31 25.74
N ASN A 6 35.98 -19.90 25.41
CA ASN A 6 36.25 -18.75 24.55
C ASN A 6 36.20 -19.11 23.05
N LEU A 7 36.48 -20.36 22.68
CA LEU A 7 36.43 -20.82 21.30
C LEU A 7 34.98 -20.90 20.78
N ARG A 8 34.02 -21.27 21.63
CA ARG A 8 32.59 -21.27 21.28
C ARG A 8 32.01 -19.87 21.10
N LYS A 9 32.53 -18.85 21.78
CA LYS A 9 32.10 -17.46 21.61
C LYS A 9 32.62 -16.83 20.32
N SER A 10 33.84 -17.15 19.89
CA SER A 10 34.36 -16.70 18.59
C SER A 10 33.70 -17.40 17.40
N ILE A 11 33.37 -18.70 17.50
CA ILE A 11 32.72 -19.45 16.40
C ILE A 11 31.25 -19.03 16.23
N LEU A 12 30.53 -18.71 17.32
CA LEU A 12 29.18 -18.16 17.22
C LEU A 12 29.15 -16.72 16.69
N LEU A 13 30.17 -15.91 16.96
CA LEU A 13 30.26 -14.53 16.46
C LEU A 13 30.68 -14.47 14.98
N SER A 14 31.49 -15.44 14.51
CA SER A 14 31.85 -15.57 13.09
C SER A 14 30.73 -16.19 12.24
N VAL A 15 29.95 -17.13 12.78
CA VAL A 15 28.76 -17.66 12.08
C VAL A 15 27.64 -16.61 11.99
N LEU A 16 27.52 -15.73 12.99
CA LEU A 16 26.54 -14.64 12.95
C LEU A 16 26.93 -13.50 11.99
N THR A 17 28.22 -13.26 11.76
CA THR A 17 28.69 -12.23 10.81
C THR A 17 28.69 -12.73 9.36
N ILE A 18 28.92 -14.02 9.13
CA ILE A 18 28.80 -14.63 7.80
C ILE A 18 27.32 -14.80 7.40
N GLY A 19 26.44 -15.14 8.35
CA GLY A 19 24.99 -15.22 8.11
C GLY A 19 24.31 -13.87 7.87
N LEU A 20 24.82 -12.78 8.45
CA LEU A 20 24.26 -11.43 8.27
C LEU A 20 24.63 -10.80 6.92
N SER A 21 25.71 -11.27 6.28
CA SER A 21 26.18 -10.76 4.99
C SER A 21 25.45 -11.41 3.80
N MET A 22 25.01 -12.66 3.93
CA MET A 22 24.31 -13.38 2.85
C MET A 22 22.83 -13.01 2.75
N VAL A 23 22.17 -12.66 3.86
CA VAL A 23 20.75 -12.25 3.85
C VAL A 23 20.58 -10.80 3.34
N ALA A 24 21.56 -9.92 3.58
CA ALA A 24 21.53 -8.55 3.06
C ALA A 24 21.65 -8.51 1.53
N ASN A 25 22.58 -9.27 0.94
CA ASN A 25 22.76 -9.30 -0.52
C ASN A 25 21.62 -10.00 -1.26
N ALA A 26 21.00 -11.03 -0.68
CA ALA A 26 19.86 -11.73 -1.30
C ALA A 26 18.60 -10.85 -1.38
N GLN A 27 18.36 -10.02 -0.35
CA GLN A 27 17.21 -9.11 -0.29
C GLN A 27 17.37 -7.92 -1.27
N ASP A 28 18.61 -7.47 -1.49
CA ASP A 28 18.94 -6.47 -2.53
C ASP A 28 18.84 -7.05 -3.95
N GLY A 29 19.33 -8.29 -4.17
CA GLY A 29 19.25 -8.98 -5.45
C GLY A 29 17.83 -9.23 -5.95
N GLN A 30 16.91 -9.63 -5.04
CA GLN A 30 15.49 -9.78 -5.35
C GLN A 30 14.87 -8.47 -5.85
N LYS A 31 15.10 -7.37 -5.12
CA LYS A 31 14.53 -6.06 -5.46
C LYS A 31 15.03 -5.55 -6.81
N ILE A 32 16.31 -5.75 -7.09
CA ILE A 32 16.91 -5.35 -8.38
C ILE A 32 16.34 -6.22 -9.51
N TYR A 33 16.18 -7.53 -9.27
CA TYR A 33 15.55 -8.43 -10.25
C TYR A 33 14.11 -8.01 -10.55
N GLU A 34 13.29 -7.76 -9.54
CA GLU A 34 11.89 -7.35 -9.68
C GLU A 34 11.74 -6.01 -10.44
N THR A 35 12.68 -5.09 -10.25
CA THR A 35 12.59 -3.74 -10.84
C THR A 35 13.22 -3.63 -12.22
N LYS A 36 14.29 -4.38 -12.51
CA LYS A 36 15.11 -4.20 -13.73
C LYS A 36 15.12 -5.43 -14.65
N CYS A 37 14.82 -6.63 -14.15
CA CYS A 37 15.03 -7.87 -14.90
C CYS A 37 13.74 -8.69 -15.12
N SER A 38 12.75 -8.57 -14.24
CA SER A 38 11.48 -9.33 -14.24
C SER A 38 10.62 -9.11 -15.50
N VAL A 39 10.78 -7.96 -16.14
CA VAL A 39 10.07 -7.59 -17.37
C VAL A 39 10.41 -8.55 -18.52
N CYS A 40 11.66 -8.99 -18.57
CA CYS A 40 12.15 -9.84 -19.66
C CYS A 40 12.42 -11.29 -19.21
N HIS A 41 12.84 -11.50 -17.97
CA HIS A 41 13.15 -12.83 -17.44
C HIS A 41 12.13 -13.25 -16.40
N ILE A 42 11.63 -14.48 -16.50
CA ILE A 42 10.73 -15.08 -15.51
C ILE A 42 11.44 -16.26 -14.85
N LEU A 43 11.54 -16.28 -13.51
CA LEU A 43 12.16 -17.40 -12.80
C LEU A 43 11.33 -18.67 -13.00
N GLY A 44 11.95 -19.72 -13.54
CA GLY A 44 11.33 -21.02 -13.73
C GLY A 44 10.70 -21.25 -15.11
N LYS A 45 10.65 -20.26 -16.01
CA LYS A 45 10.22 -20.45 -17.40
C LYS A 45 10.86 -19.45 -18.37
N ASP A 46 10.95 -19.84 -19.64
CA ASP A 46 11.44 -18.96 -20.71
C ASP A 46 10.39 -17.88 -21.08
N ALA A 47 10.87 -16.68 -21.41
CA ALA A 47 10.06 -15.52 -21.78
C ALA A 47 10.78 -14.69 -22.86
N THR A 48 10.74 -13.34 -22.79
CA THR A 48 11.55 -12.47 -23.65
C THR A 48 13.05 -12.74 -23.49
N GLY A 49 13.49 -13.10 -22.29
CA GLY A 49 14.80 -13.65 -21.97
C GLY A 49 14.71 -15.08 -21.40
N PRO A 50 15.82 -15.83 -21.40
CA PRO A 50 15.85 -17.22 -20.93
C PRO A 50 15.65 -17.34 -19.42
N ASN A 51 15.22 -18.52 -18.98
CA ASN A 51 15.15 -18.87 -17.56
C ASN A 51 16.54 -18.75 -16.90
N LEU A 52 16.58 -17.92 -15.85
CA LEU A 52 17.79 -17.59 -15.09
C LEU A 52 18.09 -18.57 -13.95
N ILE A 53 17.18 -19.49 -13.61
CA ILE A 53 17.46 -20.49 -12.58
C ILE A 53 18.55 -21.45 -13.09
N GLY A 54 19.64 -21.57 -12.32
CA GLY A 54 20.80 -22.41 -12.64
C GLY A 54 21.70 -21.80 -13.71
N VAL A 55 21.63 -20.48 -13.94
CA VAL A 55 22.39 -19.81 -15.00
C VAL A 55 23.90 -19.85 -14.73
N LYS A 56 24.35 -19.82 -13.47
CA LYS A 56 25.80 -19.96 -13.18
C LYS A 56 26.32 -21.33 -13.58
N ALA A 57 25.57 -22.39 -13.33
CA ALA A 57 25.93 -23.74 -13.78
C ALA A 57 25.98 -23.82 -15.31
N LYS A 58 25.07 -23.14 -16.01
CA LYS A 58 25.10 -23.04 -17.47
C LYS A 58 26.29 -22.25 -18.01
N TRP A 59 26.87 -21.36 -17.21
CA TRP A 59 28.04 -20.54 -17.54
C TRP A 59 29.34 -21.01 -16.86
N GLU A 60 29.36 -22.24 -16.33
CA GLU A 60 30.53 -22.84 -15.66
C GLU A 60 31.78 -22.80 -16.56
N GLY A 61 32.91 -22.33 -16.00
CA GLY A 61 34.16 -22.08 -16.74
C GLY A 61 34.27 -20.70 -17.40
N GLU A 62 33.19 -19.92 -17.46
CA GLU A 62 33.13 -18.55 -18.01
C GLU A 62 32.32 -17.62 -17.09
N GLU A 63 32.33 -17.85 -15.78
CA GLU A 63 31.48 -17.13 -14.81
C GLU A 63 31.72 -15.61 -14.81
N GLU A 64 32.96 -15.17 -15.03
CA GLU A 64 33.27 -13.73 -15.12
C GLU A 64 32.64 -13.10 -16.37
N ASN A 65 32.50 -13.87 -17.45
CA ASN A 65 31.86 -13.42 -18.68
C ASN A 65 30.34 -13.32 -18.53
N LEU A 66 29.71 -14.10 -17.63
CA LEU A 66 28.28 -13.98 -17.33
C LEU A 66 27.94 -12.58 -16.80
N TYR A 67 28.79 -12.01 -15.94
CA TYR A 67 28.55 -10.67 -15.42
C TYR A 67 28.85 -9.59 -16.48
N GLU A 68 29.89 -9.77 -17.31
CA GLU A 68 30.14 -8.87 -18.45
C GLU A 68 29.01 -8.94 -19.48
N TRP A 69 28.32 -10.08 -19.63
CA TRP A 69 27.13 -10.20 -20.48
C TRP A 69 25.98 -9.32 -19.99
N VAL A 70 25.75 -9.25 -18.67
CA VAL A 70 24.69 -8.40 -18.09
C VAL A 70 25.03 -6.92 -18.25
N LEU A 71 26.31 -6.57 -18.08
CA LEU A 71 26.77 -5.18 -18.09
C LEU A 71 27.00 -4.64 -19.50
N ASN A 72 27.60 -5.43 -20.39
CA ASN A 72 28.04 -5.02 -21.72
C ASN A 72 28.01 -6.20 -22.73
N PRO A 73 26.81 -6.69 -23.10
CA PRO A 73 26.67 -7.87 -23.96
C PRO A 73 27.33 -7.71 -25.34
N ALA A 74 27.19 -6.54 -25.98
CA ALA A 74 27.80 -6.25 -27.28
C ALA A 74 29.34 -6.37 -27.25
N LYS A 75 29.96 -5.80 -26.20
CA LYS A 75 31.42 -5.85 -26.03
C LYS A 75 31.92 -7.27 -25.77
N LEU A 76 31.15 -8.09 -25.04
CA LEU A 76 31.51 -9.48 -24.80
C LEU A 76 31.47 -10.29 -26.11
N ILE A 77 30.44 -10.10 -26.94
CA ILE A 77 30.31 -10.73 -28.25
C ILE A 77 31.46 -10.32 -29.18
N GLU A 78 31.72 -9.01 -29.32
CA GLU A 78 32.80 -8.47 -30.17
C GLU A 78 34.17 -8.96 -29.73
N SER A 79 34.39 -9.12 -28.43
CA SER A 79 35.66 -9.62 -27.90
C SER A 79 35.91 -11.11 -28.20
N GLY A 80 34.88 -11.86 -28.61
CA GLY A 80 34.95 -13.30 -28.90
C GLY A 80 35.28 -14.17 -27.69
N LYS A 81 35.22 -13.62 -26.47
CA LYS A 81 35.66 -14.27 -25.22
C LYS A 81 34.70 -15.32 -24.68
N SER A 82 33.47 -15.36 -25.20
CA SER A 82 32.45 -16.33 -24.79
C SER A 82 31.71 -16.84 -26.02
N GLU A 83 31.71 -18.16 -26.22
CA GLU A 83 30.91 -18.79 -27.27
C GLU A 83 29.41 -18.81 -26.86
N ARG A 84 29.13 -18.85 -25.55
CA ARG A 84 27.78 -18.79 -24.98
C ARG A 84 27.10 -17.45 -25.23
N ALA A 85 27.85 -16.35 -25.17
CA ALA A 85 27.33 -15.01 -25.52
C ALA A 85 26.85 -14.93 -26.98
N LYS A 86 27.51 -15.62 -27.92
CA LYS A 86 27.10 -15.66 -29.33
C LYS A 86 25.84 -16.49 -29.57
N VAL A 87 25.66 -17.57 -28.80
CA VAL A 87 24.46 -18.42 -28.87
C VAL A 87 23.26 -17.72 -28.22
N ALA A 88 23.49 -16.90 -27.19
CA ALA A 88 22.44 -16.12 -26.53
C ALA A 88 21.76 -15.09 -27.44
N GLU A 89 22.47 -14.57 -28.47
CA GLU A 89 21.90 -13.71 -29.52
C GLU A 89 20.76 -14.40 -30.31
N GLN A 90 20.78 -15.73 -30.39
CA GLN A 90 19.81 -16.51 -31.15
C GLN A 90 18.54 -16.84 -30.34
N PHE A 91 18.51 -16.54 -29.05
CA PHE A 91 17.41 -16.91 -28.16
C PHE A 91 16.15 -16.06 -28.40
N SER A 92 16.31 -14.77 -28.69
CA SER A 92 15.18 -13.88 -28.97
C SER A 92 15.58 -12.80 -29.98
N ALA A 93 14.61 -12.32 -30.77
CA ALA A 93 14.83 -11.22 -31.72
C ALA A 93 15.13 -9.88 -31.00
N ALA A 94 14.85 -9.77 -29.70
CA ALA A 94 15.23 -8.64 -28.87
C ALA A 94 16.61 -8.88 -28.26
N PHE A 95 17.60 -8.07 -28.66
CA PHE A 95 18.93 -8.11 -28.08
C PHE A 95 18.90 -7.61 -26.63
N MET A 96 19.56 -8.32 -25.71
CA MET A 96 19.69 -7.86 -24.33
C MET A 96 20.50 -6.56 -24.31
N THR A 97 19.88 -5.44 -23.93
CA THR A 97 20.59 -4.17 -23.81
C THR A 97 21.48 -4.14 -22.57
N PRO A 98 22.61 -3.41 -22.58
CA PRO A 98 23.44 -3.17 -21.41
C PRO A 98 22.60 -2.75 -20.20
N GLN A 99 22.71 -3.46 -19.08
CA GLN A 99 21.98 -3.11 -17.87
C GLN A 99 22.76 -2.07 -17.07
N ASN A 100 22.12 -0.95 -16.73
CA ASN A 100 22.71 0.10 -15.92
C ASN A 100 22.68 -0.29 -14.42
N ILE A 101 23.54 -1.24 -14.07
CA ILE A 101 23.80 -1.74 -12.71
C ILE A 101 25.32 -1.92 -12.53
N SER A 102 25.78 -1.93 -11.29
CA SER A 102 27.17 -2.23 -10.93
C SER A 102 27.45 -3.73 -11.00
N LEU A 103 28.73 -4.10 -11.03
CA LEU A 103 29.16 -5.50 -11.03
C LEU A 103 28.66 -6.27 -9.79
N GLU A 104 28.63 -5.61 -8.62
CA GLU A 104 28.16 -6.24 -7.38
C GLU A 104 26.64 -6.43 -7.39
N GLU A 105 25.89 -5.51 -7.98
CA GLU A 105 24.44 -5.66 -8.19
C GLU A 105 24.12 -6.77 -9.19
N ALA A 106 24.90 -6.89 -10.27
CA ALA A 106 24.76 -7.97 -11.24
C ALA A 106 25.00 -9.35 -10.58
N LYS A 107 26.01 -9.46 -9.72
CA LYS A 107 26.26 -10.68 -8.93
C LYS A 107 25.09 -11.01 -8.01
N ALA A 108 24.56 -10.01 -7.30
CA ALA A 108 23.44 -10.19 -6.37
C ALA A 108 22.16 -10.69 -7.07
N VAL A 109 21.85 -10.16 -8.27
CA VAL A 109 20.70 -10.60 -9.07
C VAL A 109 20.84 -12.05 -9.54
N ILE A 110 22.03 -12.41 -10.04
CA ILE A 110 22.31 -13.78 -10.51
C ILE A 110 22.31 -14.77 -9.34
N GLU A 111 22.86 -14.38 -8.18
CA GLU A 111 22.83 -15.19 -6.97
C GLU A 111 21.40 -15.38 -6.45
N TYR A 112 20.57 -14.34 -6.49
CA TYR A 112 19.14 -14.44 -6.18
C TYR A 112 18.43 -15.43 -7.11
N ALA A 113 18.59 -15.30 -8.43
CA ALA A 113 17.95 -16.18 -9.42
C ALA A 113 18.34 -17.65 -9.26
N ASP A 114 19.61 -17.94 -8.94
CA ASP A 114 20.10 -19.30 -8.72
C ASP A 114 19.69 -19.90 -7.37
N SER A 115 19.48 -19.05 -6.35
CA SER A 115 19.01 -19.46 -5.03
C SER A 115 17.48 -19.54 -4.92
N TYR A 116 16.76 -19.20 -5.98
CA TYR A 116 15.31 -19.17 -5.99
C TYR A 116 14.71 -20.58 -5.91
N GLU A 117 14.02 -20.87 -4.81
CA GLU A 117 13.13 -22.02 -4.67
C GLU A 117 11.68 -21.56 -4.83
N ALA A 118 10.95 -22.19 -5.75
CA ALA A 118 9.52 -21.91 -5.91
C ALA A 118 8.78 -22.29 -4.61
N PRO A 119 7.91 -21.41 -4.07
CA PRO A 119 7.18 -21.72 -2.84
C PRO A 119 6.35 -23.00 -3.03
N ALA A 120 6.47 -23.94 -2.08
CA ALA A 120 5.69 -25.17 -2.07
C ALA A 120 4.18 -24.84 -2.10
N PRO A 121 3.35 -25.62 -2.82
CA PRO A 121 1.91 -25.39 -2.83
C PRO A 121 1.36 -25.61 -1.42
N GLU A 122 0.99 -24.53 -0.74
CA GLU A 122 0.32 -24.61 0.57
C GLU A 122 -1.06 -25.27 0.42
N PRO A 123 -1.47 -26.08 1.41
CA PRO A 123 -2.78 -26.74 1.40
C PRO A 123 -3.89 -25.70 1.58
N THR A 124 -4.60 -25.43 0.48
CA THR A 124 -5.98 -24.91 0.35
C THR A 124 -6.55 -24.16 1.57
N GLN A 125 -6.27 -22.86 1.62
CA GLN A 125 -7.22 -21.85 2.14
C GLN A 125 -7.46 -20.69 1.14
N ALA A 126 -6.99 -20.83 -0.11
CA ALA A 126 -7.16 -19.81 -1.15
C ALA A 126 -8.32 -20.10 -2.13
N THR A 127 -9.20 -21.07 -1.84
CA THR A 127 -10.32 -21.42 -2.75
C THR A 127 -11.61 -20.65 -2.48
N GLU A 128 -11.72 -19.88 -1.39
CA GLU A 128 -12.88 -18.97 -1.18
C GLU A 128 -12.62 -17.53 -1.64
N GLN A 129 -11.36 -17.10 -1.81
CA GLN A 129 -11.06 -15.76 -2.34
C GLN A 129 -10.94 -15.70 -3.87
N ILE A 130 -10.83 -16.85 -4.56
CA ILE A 130 -10.77 -16.88 -6.04
C ILE A 130 -12.17 -17.11 -6.66
N ALA A 131 -13.14 -17.61 -5.88
CA ALA A 131 -14.54 -17.69 -6.30
C ALA A 131 -15.29 -16.34 -6.25
N SER A 132 -14.82 -15.37 -5.45
CA SER A 132 -15.40 -14.01 -5.40
C SER A 132 -14.82 -13.04 -6.42
N ILE A 133 -13.67 -13.36 -7.03
CA ILE A 133 -13.08 -12.54 -8.10
C ILE A 133 -13.74 -12.85 -9.45
N ASN A 134 -14.09 -14.11 -9.73
CA ASN A 134 -14.73 -14.50 -10.99
C ASN A 134 -16.25 -14.27 -11.05
N ALA A 135 -16.85 -13.67 -10.01
CA ALA A 135 -18.24 -13.21 -10.04
C ALA A 135 -18.38 -11.67 -10.19
N SER A 136 -17.25 -10.95 -10.31
CA SER A 136 -17.22 -9.49 -10.35
C SER A 136 -16.56 -8.96 -11.62
N SER A 137 -16.87 -9.55 -12.79
CA SER A 137 -16.51 -8.96 -14.09
C SER A 137 -17.60 -8.00 -14.60
N ASN A 138 -18.02 -7.06 -13.76
CA ASN A 138 -18.81 -5.91 -14.17
C ASN A 138 -17.98 -4.65 -13.90
N ASN A 139 -17.54 -4.01 -15.00
CA ASN A 139 -17.07 -2.63 -15.14
C ASN A 139 -16.44 -1.94 -13.91
N SER A 140 -15.14 -1.67 -13.98
CA SER A 140 -14.57 -0.39 -13.56
C SER A 140 -13.19 -0.28 -14.18
N ALA A 141 -12.92 0.83 -14.88
CA ALA A 141 -11.54 1.28 -15.05
C ALA A 141 -10.96 1.42 -13.64
N ASP A 142 -9.87 0.72 -13.34
CA ASP A 142 -9.21 0.84 -12.04
C ASP A 142 -8.82 2.30 -11.85
N VAL A 143 -9.58 2.99 -10.99
CA VAL A 143 -9.29 4.36 -10.57
C VAL A 143 -7.98 4.28 -9.81
N VAL A 144 -6.88 4.68 -10.44
CA VAL A 144 -5.61 4.86 -9.76
C VAL A 144 -5.75 6.09 -8.88
N TYR A 145 -6.02 5.86 -7.59
CA TYR A 145 -6.05 6.92 -6.59
C TYR A 145 -4.65 7.53 -6.50
N VAL A 146 -4.49 8.75 -7.02
CA VAL A 146 -3.28 9.54 -6.85
C VAL A 146 -3.43 10.35 -5.57
N ASP A 147 -2.47 10.21 -4.66
CA ASP A 147 -2.47 10.93 -3.39
C ASP A 147 -2.46 12.46 -3.62
N ASN A 148 -3.35 13.19 -2.96
CA ASN A 148 -3.39 14.65 -3.00
C ASN A 148 -2.23 15.22 -2.18
N TYR A 149 -1.09 15.46 -2.84
CA TYR A 149 0.16 15.84 -2.20
C TYR A 149 0.08 17.14 -1.38
N GLU A 150 -0.57 18.18 -1.90
CA GLU A 150 -0.69 19.49 -1.22
C GLU A 150 -1.49 19.37 0.10
N GLU A 151 -2.56 18.59 0.07
CA GLU A 151 -3.39 18.32 1.23
C GLU A 151 -2.65 17.43 2.25
N ASN A 152 -2.02 16.35 1.78
CA ASN A 152 -1.23 15.45 2.62
C ASN A 152 -0.08 16.19 3.30
N LEU A 153 0.63 17.07 2.59
CA LEU A 153 1.72 17.86 3.17
C LEU A 153 1.22 18.81 4.27
N THR A 154 0.02 19.38 4.10
CA THR A 154 -0.59 20.26 5.11
C THR A 154 -0.95 19.48 6.38
N ILE A 155 -1.57 18.30 6.22
CA ILE A 155 -1.92 17.41 7.33
C ILE A 155 -0.66 16.88 8.04
N PHE A 156 0.38 16.52 7.27
CA PHE A 156 1.67 16.08 7.79
C PHE A 156 2.32 17.14 8.68
N LYS A 157 2.36 18.41 8.24
CA LYS A 157 2.90 19.54 9.02
C LYS A 157 2.12 19.73 10.32
N LEU A 158 0.79 19.58 10.29
CA LEU A 158 -0.06 19.64 11.48
C LEU A 158 0.28 18.51 12.47
N PHE A 159 0.43 17.26 12.00
CA PHE A 159 0.80 16.16 12.89
C PHE A 159 2.19 16.34 13.51
N LEU A 160 3.18 16.83 12.75
CA LEU A 160 4.49 17.16 13.32
C LEU A 160 4.38 18.22 14.43
N PHE A 161 3.57 19.25 14.24
CA PHE A 161 3.33 20.26 15.26
C PHE A 161 2.68 19.65 16.52
N ILE A 162 1.67 18.79 16.37
CA ILE A 162 1.01 18.10 17.49
C ILE A 162 2.02 17.22 18.24
N ILE A 163 2.86 16.47 17.54
CA ILE A 163 3.90 15.62 18.14
C ILE A 163 4.84 16.47 19.00
N LEU A 164 5.28 17.64 18.53
CA LEU A 164 6.12 18.54 19.30
C LEU A 164 5.43 19.02 20.60
N VAL A 165 4.14 19.37 20.52
CA VAL A 165 3.34 19.75 21.69
C VAL A 165 3.22 18.59 22.69
N LEU A 166 2.97 17.37 22.21
CA LEU A 166 2.88 16.17 23.05
C LEU A 166 4.21 15.85 23.73
N LEU A 167 5.32 15.92 23.00
CA LEU A 167 6.66 15.72 23.56
C LEU A 167 6.99 16.77 24.63
N PHE A 168 6.59 18.03 24.41
CA PHE A 168 6.72 19.08 25.43
C PHE A 168 5.87 18.77 26.66
N GLY A 169 4.62 18.32 26.49
CA GLY A 169 3.76 17.87 27.59
C GLY A 169 4.38 16.73 28.40
N ILE A 170 4.94 15.72 27.72
CA ILE A 170 5.66 14.59 28.34
C ILE A 170 6.87 15.11 29.12
N TYR A 171 7.65 16.02 28.54
CA TYR A 171 8.80 16.64 29.21
C TYR A 171 8.39 17.36 30.51
N VAL A 172 7.33 18.18 30.46
CA VAL A 172 6.84 18.92 31.65
C VAL A 172 6.41 17.95 32.75
N VAL A 173 5.57 16.96 32.42
CA VAL A 173 5.09 15.97 33.40
C VAL A 173 6.23 15.13 33.96
N SER A 174 7.19 14.73 33.12
CA SER A 174 8.38 14.00 33.53
C SER A 174 9.22 14.82 34.52
N ARG A 175 9.47 16.10 34.21
CA ARG A 175 10.22 17.02 35.08
C ARG A 175 9.51 17.25 36.41
N SER A 176 8.18 17.45 36.39
CA SER A 176 7.37 17.59 37.60
C SER A 176 7.39 16.33 38.47
N THR A 177 7.32 15.16 37.85
CA THR A 177 7.38 13.87 38.56
C THR A 177 8.75 13.65 39.18
N SER A 178 9.83 13.96 38.46
CA SER A 178 11.21 13.86 38.95
C SER A 178 11.46 14.78 40.15
N ALA A 179 11.02 16.05 40.07
CA ALA A 179 11.14 17.00 41.16
C ALA A 179 10.38 16.56 42.44
N LEU A 180 9.23 15.90 42.24
CA LEU A 180 8.41 15.38 43.34
C LEU A 180 9.03 14.14 43.97
N ILE A 181 9.60 13.22 43.18
CA ILE A 181 10.36 12.07 43.66
C ILE A 181 11.61 12.51 44.44
N SER A 182 12.29 13.57 44.00
CA SER A 182 13.48 14.10 44.70
C SER A 182 13.16 14.94 45.94
N SER A 183 11.88 15.14 46.28
CA SER A 183 11.51 15.91 47.48
C SER A 183 11.73 15.10 48.76
N GLU A 184 12.15 15.77 49.84
CA GLU A 184 12.38 15.10 51.15
C GLU A 184 11.13 14.40 51.67
N LEU A 185 9.94 14.95 51.38
CA LEU A 185 8.63 14.37 51.71
C LEU A 185 8.41 12.99 51.07
N TYR A 186 8.85 12.80 49.83
CA TYR A 186 8.73 11.52 49.14
C TYR A 186 9.69 10.48 49.72
N HIS A 187 10.93 10.89 50.01
CA HIS A 187 11.93 10.04 50.65
C HIS A 187 11.50 9.57 52.04
N GLU A 188 10.92 10.45 52.86
CA GLU A 188 10.42 10.11 54.20
C GLU A 188 9.26 9.10 54.13
N LYS A 189 8.30 9.29 53.21
CA LYS A 189 7.15 8.38 53.06
C LYS A 189 7.51 7.03 52.46
N ILE A 190 8.45 6.99 51.51
CA ILE A 190 9.01 5.75 50.98
C ILE A 190 9.78 5.00 52.06
N ALA A 191 10.54 5.69 52.92
CA ALA A 191 11.22 5.08 54.06
C ALA A 191 10.22 4.47 55.06
N GLU A 192 9.10 5.15 55.34
CA GLU A 192 8.02 4.62 56.18
C GLU A 192 7.37 3.36 55.56
N LEU A 193 7.06 3.38 54.26
CA LEU A 193 6.50 2.23 53.54
C LEU A 193 7.49 1.06 53.44
N HIS A 194 8.79 1.33 53.24
CA HIS A 194 9.84 0.33 53.20
C HIS A 194 10.02 -0.35 54.56
N ASN A 195 9.94 0.43 55.65
CA ASN A 195 10.00 -0.11 57.01
C ASN A 195 8.74 -0.97 57.34
N LYS A 196 7.59 -0.60 56.78
CA LYS A 196 6.32 -1.36 56.87
C LYS A 196 6.30 -2.60 55.96
N SER A 197 7.05 -2.59 54.86
CA SER A 197 7.09 -3.61 53.80
C SER A 197 8.39 -4.44 53.82
N LYS A 198 8.93 -4.73 55.01
CA LYS A 198 10.14 -5.56 55.19
C LYS A 198 9.98 -7.04 54.76
N LYS A 199 8.88 -7.42 54.10
CA LYS A 199 8.56 -8.82 53.73
C LYS A 199 8.40 -9.10 52.23
N SER A 200 8.59 -8.14 51.32
CA SER A 200 8.49 -8.42 49.87
C SER A 200 9.49 -7.62 49.04
N GLY A 201 10.77 -7.99 49.11
CA GLY A 201 11.86 -7.41 48.33
C GLY A 201 11.96 -7.90 46.88
N LYS A 202 10.87 -8.42 46.28
CA LYS A 202 10.92 -9.02 44.92
C LYS A 202 10.16 -8.23 43.84
N ILE A 203 9.35 -7.25 44.21
CA ILE A 203 8.46 -6.57 43.24
C ILE A 203 9.11 -5.33 42.61
N MET A 204 9.99 -4.63 43.32
CA MET A 204 10.58 -3.39 42.80
C MET A 204 11.71 -3.63 41.77
N THR A 205 12.44 -4.74 41.90
CA THR A 205 13.51 -5.14 40.98
C THR A 205 12.98 -5.72 39.67
N LEU A 206 11.77 -6.32 39.68
CA LEU A 206 11.14 -6.88 38.48
C LEU A 206 10.61 -5.76 37.56
N LEU A 207 10.08 -4.67 38.12
CA LEU A 207 9.60 -3.51 37.36
C LEU A 207 10.74 -2.71 36.71
N LEU A 208 11.93 -2.71 37.31
CA LEU A 208 13.09 -1.99 36.78
C LEU A 208 13.79 -2.77 35.65
N VAL A 209 13.65 -4.10 35.63
CA VAL A 209 14.18 -4.99 34.56
C VAL A 209 13.22 -5.07 33.37
N LEU A 210 11.90 -4.96 33.59
CA LEU A 210 10.92 -4.92 32.49
C LEU A 210 10.86 -3.58 31.73
N GLY A 211 11.42 -2.51 32.30
CA GLY A 211 11.47 -1.18 31.67
C GLY A 211 12.63 -0.95 30.69
N PHE A 212 13.56 -1.89 30.52
CA PHE A 212 14.81 -1.66 29.77
C PHE A 212 15.09 -2.67 28.63
N VAL A 213 14.11 -3.47 28.20
CA VAL A 213 14.30 -4.49 27.13
C VAL A 213 13.59 -4.13 25.81
N GLY A 214 13.04 -2.92 25.69
CA GLY A 214 12.16 -2.54 24.57
C GLY A 214 12.75 -1.67 23.45
N THR A 215 14.06 -1.46 23.33
CA THR A 215 14.61 -0.57 22.28
C THR A 215 15.84 -1.14 21.60
N SER A 216 15.66 -2.04 20.63
CA SER A 216 16.70 -2.35 19.64
C SER A 216 16.17 -2.81 18.28
N GLN A 217 14.95 -2.42 17.91
CA GLN A 217 14.37 -2.71 16.59
C GLN A 217 13.46 -1.58 16.11
N ILE A 218 14.02 -0.41 15.77
CA ILE A 218 13.42 0.56 14.85
C ILE A 218 14.57 1.25 14.10
N ALA A 219 15.25 0.52 13.21
CA ALA A 219 16.24 1.11 12.29
C ALA A 219 15.68 1.29 10.86
N SER A 220 14.57 0.63 10.53
CA SER A 220 14.04 0.60 9.15
C SER A 220 13.03 1.71 8.81
N ALA A 221 12.76 2.65 9.73
CA ALA A 221 11.78 3.72 9.52
C ALA A 221 12.41 5.06 9.06
N LEU A 222 13.73 5.12 8.87
CA LEU A 222 14.45 6.36 8.54
C LEU A 222 15.27 6.28 7.23
N SER A 223 14.97 5.32 6.36
CA SER A 223 15.55 5.32 5.02
C SER A 223 14.73 6.22 4.10
N PHE A 224 15.16 7.48 3.94
CA PHE A 224 14.60 8.37 2.93
C PHE A 224 15.18 8.01 1.57
N THR A 225 14.34 7.57 0.64
CA THR A 225 14.70 7.46 -0.79
C THR A 225 14.95 8.86 -1.33
N GLY A 226 16.10 9.07 -2.00
CA GLY A 226 16.39 10.33 -2.67
C GLY A 226 15.38 10.65 -3.80
N PRO A 227 15.30 11.91 -4.24
CA PRO A 227 14.31 12.35 -5.21
C PRO A 227 14.48 11.64 -6.57
N THR A 228 13.35 11.36 -7.23
CA THR A 228 13.32 10.99 -8.64
C THR A 228 13.57 12.23 -9.51
N ALA A 229 13.99 12.06 -10.76
CA ALA A 229 14.25 13.16 -11.69
C ALA A 229 13.05 14.12 -11.87
N ALA A 230 11.82 13.62 -11.65
CA ALA A 230 10.60 14.44 -11.66
C ALA A 230 10.42 15.31 -10.39
N ALA A 231 10.93 14.86 -9.24
CA ALA A 231 10.87 15.61 -7.98
C ALA A 231 11.93 16.72 -7.90
N GLU A 232 13.02 16.59 -8.68
CA GLU A 232 14.08 17.59 -8.80
C GLU A 232 13.62 18.84 -9.59
N GLU A 233 12.72 18.70 -10.57
CA GLU A 233 12.13 19.84 -11.31
C GLU A 233 11.08 20.63 -10.52
N LEU A 234 10.52 20.08 -9.44
CA LEU A 234 9.41 20.68 -8.68
C LEU A 234 9.77 21.18 -7.27
N GLU A 235 11.05 21.11 -6.86
CA GLU A 235 11.51 21.44 -5.48
C GLU A 235 10.80 20.64 -4.35
N LEU A 236 10.22 19.48 -4.64
CA LEU A 236 9.43 18.70 -3.68
C LEU A 236 10.24 17.55 -3.06
N TRP A 237 11.14 17.89 -2.12
CA TRP A 237 12.05 16.94 -1.47
C TRP A 237 11.39 15.97 -0.47
N VAL A 238 10.12 16.18 -0.09
CA VAL A 238 9.39 15.32 0.85
C VAL A 238 8.10 14.85 0.21
N TYR A 239 8.12 13.68 -0.41
CA TYR A 239 6.91 13.02 -0.89
C TYR A 239 6.16 12.38 0.29
N VAL A 240 4.92 12.79 0.56
CA VAL A 240 4.11 12.30 1.68
C VAL A 240 2.91 11.53 1.14
N THR A 241 2.93 10.22 1.33
CA THR A 241 1.85 9.32 0.92
C THR A 241 0.75 9.26 1.97
N SER A 242 -0.42 8.77 1.58
CA SER A 242 -1.52 8.48 2.51
C SER A 242 -1.11 7.48 3.60
N ALA A 243 -0.18 6.55 3.31
CA ALA A 243 0.37 5.63 4.29
C ALA A 243 1.20 6.34 5.38
N ASP A 244 1.96 7.37 5.01
CA ASP A 244 2.77 8.17 5.94
C ASP A 244 1.89 8.95 6.93
N ILE A 245 0.77 9.50 6.44
CA ILE A 245 -0.23 10.18 7.28
C ILE A 245 -0.84 9.22 8.31
N ASN A 246 -1.20 8.01 7.87
CA ASN A 246 -1.75 6.98 8.76
C ASN A 246 -0.73 6.54 9.83
N ALA A 247 0.53 6.38 9.46
CA ALA A 247 1.60 6.06 10.41
C ALA A 247 1.79 7.18 11.44
N LEU A 248 1.79 8.45 11.01
CA LEU A 248 1.87 9.62 11.90
C LEU A 248 0.68 9.72 12.85
N MET A 249 -0.52 9.41 12.38
CA MET A 249 -1.72 9.36 13.22
C MET A 249 -1.56 8.31 14.33
N ILE A 250 -1.09 7.10 14.01
CA ILE A 250 -0.84 6.04 15.01
C ILE A 250 0.19 6.50 16.04
N ILE A 251 1.32 7.06 15.60
CA ILE A 251 2.37 7.57 16.49
C ILE A 251 1.81 8.65 17.41
N THR A 252 1.00 9.56 16.88
CA THR A 252 0.39 10.65 17.65
C THR A 252 -0.56 10.10 18.73
N LEU A 253 -1.39 9.11 18.39
CA LEU A 253 -2.28 8.45 19.35
C LEU A 253 -1.52 7.70 20.45
N LEU A 254 -0.41 7.03 20.10
CA LEU A 254 0.46 6.36 21.06
C LEU A 254 1.12 7.36 22.02
N LEU A 255 1.63 8.49 21.51
CA LEU A 255 2.21 9.55 22.33
C LEU A 255 1.17 10.18 23.27
N LEU A 256 -0.06 10.39 22.79
CA LEU A 256 -1.16 10.87 23.62
C LEU A 256 -1.50 9.87 24.74
N GLY A 257 -1.61 8.59 24.40
CA GLY A 257 -1.83 7.52 25.39
C GLY A 257 -0.73 7.46 26.44
N PHE A 258 0.54 7.59 26.03
CA PHE A 258 1.68 7.65 26.94
C PHE A 258 1.65 8.87 27.86
N LEU A 259 1.35 10.06 27.33
CA LEU A 259 1.18 11.27 28.12
C LEU A 259 0.07 11.11 29.17
N LEU A 260 -1.11 10.59 28.79
CA LEU A 260 -2.21 10.33 29.71
C LEU A 260 -1.83 9.30 30.78
N HIS A 261 -1.08 8.26 30.40
CA HIS A 261 -0.55 7.29 31.35
C HIS A 261 0.39 7.94 32.37
N MET A 262 1.33 8.78 31.92
CA MET A 262 2.23 9.53 32.80
C MET A 262 1.47 10.47 33.74
N ILE A 263 0.46 11.18 33.23
CA ILE A 263 -0.41 12.03 34.03
C ILE A 263 -1.15 11.21 35.11
N ASN A 264 -1.69 10.04 34.74
CA ASN A 264 -2.35 9.14 35.69
C ASN A 264 -1.38 8.64 36.77
N MET A 265 -0.16 8.26 36.38
CA MET A 265 0.92 7.89 37.31
C MET A 265 1.28 9.05 38.26
N PHE A 266 1.39 10.26 37.73
CA PHE A 266 1.63 11.46 38.52
C PHE A 266 0.51 11.72 39.53
N TYR A 267 -0.76 11.59 39.14
CA TYR A 267 -1.89 11.71 40.06
C TYR A 267 -1.91 10.61 41.13
N LYS A 268 -1.54 9.36 40.79
CA LYS A 268 -1.38 8.29 41.78
C LYS A 268 -0.28 8.63 42.80
N SER A 269 0.86 9.16 42.35
CA SER A 269 1.94 9.62 43.23
C SER A 269 1.50 10.76 44.14
N LEU A 270 0.74 11.74 43.61
CA LEU A 270 0.19 12.83 44.42
C LEU A 270 -0.81 12.34 45.48
N ARG A 271 -1.60 11.31 45.18
CA ARG A 271 -2.54 10.69 46.15
C ARG A 271 -1.82 9.98 47.30
N LEU A 272 -0.56 9.58 47.11
CA LEU A 272 0.25 8.98 48.19
C LEU A 272 0.81 10.03 49.16
N ILE A 273 1.04 11.26 48.67
CA ILE A 273 1.61 12.36 49.45
C ILE A 273 0.53 13.19 50.12
N LYS A 274 -0.60 13.44 49.45
CA LYS A 274 -1.72 14.15 50.06
C LYS A 274 -2.50 13.18 50.96
N PRO A 275 -2.60 13.42 52.28
CA PRO A 275 -3.61 12.73 53.08
C PRO A 275 -4.97 13.00 52.43
N LYS A 276 -5.85 11.99 52.43
CA LYS A 276 -7.21 12.13 51.91
C LYS A 276 -7.97 13.11 52.82
N VAL A 277 -7.74 14.41 52.62
CA VAL A 277 -8.51 15.45 53.26
C VAL A 277 -9.84 15.43 52.55
N ILE A 278 -10.82 14.73 53.12
CA ILE A 278 -12.21 14.95 52.77
C ILE A 278 -12.43 16.41 53.10
N LYS A 279 -12.53 17.26 52.09
CA LYS A 279 -12.98 18.64 52.31
C LYS A 279 -14.44 18.51 52.66
N VAL A 280 -14.70 18.68 53.94
CA VAL A 280 -16.03 18.62 54.50
C VAL A 280 -16.54 20.06 54.46
N ASN A 281 -17.72 20.30 53.88
CA ASN A 281 -18.37 21.60 54.06
C ASN A 281 -18.71 21.81 55.55
N ALA A 282 -19.14 23.02 55.94
CA ALA A 282 -19.47 23.37 57.33
C ALA A 282 -20.50 22.42 58.00
N GLU A 283 -21.13 21.55 57.21
CA GLU A 283 -22.21 20.63 57.59
C GLU A 283 -21.80 19.15 57.62
N GLY A 284 -20.54 18.78 57.35
CA GLY A 284 -20.13 17.37 57.47
C GLY A 284 -20.12 16.55 56.17
N LYS A 285 -20.38 17.13 55.00
CA LYS A 285 -20.52 16.41 53.72
C LYS A 285 -19.27 16.42 52.84
N PRO A 286 -18.95 15.32 52.14
CA PRO A 286 -17.81 15.24 51.22
C PRO A 286 -17.99 16.17 50.02
N GLN A 287 -17.10 17.15 49.87
CA GLN A 287 -17.09 18.07 48.74
C GLN A 287 -16.50 17.36 47.51
N THR A 288 -17.37 16.93 46.59
CA THR A 288 -16.94 16.46 45.26
C THR A 288 -16.36 17.63 44.46
N SER A 289 -15.57 17.36 43.42
CA SER A 289 -15.01 18.43 42.59
C SER A 289 -16.16 19.13 41.85
N SER A 290 -16.31 20.44 42.06
CA SER A 290 -17.39 21.26 41.48
C SER A 290 -17.51 21.11 39.96
N PHE A 291 -16.39 20.84 39.27
CA PHE A 291 -16.37 20.64 37.83
C PHE A 291 -16.99 19.29 37.42
N THR A 292 -16.66 18.21 38.11
CA THR A 292 -17.22 16.87 37.81
C THR A 292 -18.72 16.84 38.08
N GLN A 293 -19.17 17.46 39.17
CA GLN A 293 -20.60 17.52 39.49
C GLN A 293 -21.39 18.42 38.53
N ALA A 294 -20.78 19.51 38.03
CA ALA A 294 -21.38 20.33 36.98
C ALA A 294 -21.50 19.59 35.64
N LEU A 295 -20.55 18.70 35.34
CA LEU A 295 -20.59 17.89 34.12
C LEU A 295 -21.59 16.75 34.23
N THR A 296 -21.53 15.95 35.30
CA THR A 296 -22.31 14.70 35.42
C THR A 296 -23.66 14.86 36.08
N GLY A 297 -23.87 15.89 36.91
CA GLY A 297 -25.11 16.07 37.68
C GLY A 297 -25.39 14.95 38.70
N ALA A 298 -24.48 14.00 38.88
CA ALA A 298 -24.73 12.79 39.66
C ALA A 298 -24.80 13.09 41.16
N THR A 299 -25.78 12.49 41.85
CA THR A 299 -25.89 12.50 43.30
C THR A 299 -24.72 11.70 43.92
N PRO A 300 -24.04 12.22 44.96
CA PRO A 300 -22.97 11.48 45.65
C PRO A 300 -23.48 10.18 46.28
N VAL A 301 -22.60 9.17 46.38
CA VAL A 301 -22.93 7.83 46.88
C VAL A 301 -23.59 7.85 48.27
N GLU A 302 -23.15 8.76 49.13
CA GLU A 302 -23.68 8.90 50.49
C GLU A 302 -25.12 9.44 50.52
N GLU A 303 -25.57 10.06 49.44
CA GLU A 303 -26.92 10.61 49.29
C GLU A 303 -27.78 9.82 48.29
N GLU A 304 -27.28 8.70 47.73
CA GLU A 304 -28.02 7.85 46.79
C GLU A 304 -29.34 7.33 47.36
N TYR A 305 -29.41 7.11 48.68
CA TYR A 305 -30.65 6.70 49.36
C TYR A 305 -31.81 7.71 49.18
N LYS A 306 -31.52 8.97 48.82
CA LYS A 306 -32.54 10.00 48.58
C LYS A 306 -33.13 9.94 47.18
N VAL A 307 -32.40 9.35 46.24
CA VAL A 307 -32.76 9.21 44.83
C VAL A 307 -32.99 7.75 44.45
N ASP A 308 -33.00 6.84 45.41
CA ASP A 308 -33.33 5.43 45.22
C ASP A 308 -34.84 5.31 44.92
N MET A 309 -35.18 4.64 43.82
CA MET A 309 -36.56 4.44 43.38
C MET A 309 -37.33 3.40 44.21
N GLY A 310 -36.67 2.76 45.19
CA GLY A 310 -37.30 1.92 46.21
C GLY A 310 -37.67 0.51 45.74
N HIS A 311 -37.29 0.14 44.51
CA HIS A 311 -37.45 -1.21 43.98
C HIS A 311 -36.08 -1.83 43.71
N ASP A 312 -35.99 -3.14 43.93
CA ASP A 312 -34.79 -3.95 43.73
C ASP A 312 -35.12 -5.09 42.76
N TYR A 313 -34.33 -5.19 41.70
CA TYR A 313 -34.41 -6.25 40.70
C TYR A 313 -33.09 -7.03 40.72
N ASP A 314 -33.11 -8.21 41.36
CA ASP A 314 -31.94 -9.11 41.40
C ASP A 314 -30.68 -8.44 41.99
N GLY A 315 -30.85 -7.64 43.03
CA GLY A 315 -29.77 -6.87 43.68
C GLY A 315 -29.37 -5.59 42.95
N ILE A 316 -30.04 -5.26 41.83
CA ILE A 316 -29.84 -4.01 41.09
C ILE A 316 -30.93 -3.02 41.52
N ARG A 317 -30.51 -1.82 41.92
CA ARG A 317 -31.39 -0.71 42.30
C ARG A 317 -31.26 0.42 41.29
N GLU A 318 -32.36 1.08 41.00
CA GLU A 318 -32.41 2.21 40.08
C GLU A 318 -32.38 3.54 40.84
N LEU A 319 -31.56 4.47 40.35
CA LEU A 319 -31.41 5.81 40.92
C LEU A 319 -32.07 6.83 39.98
N ASP A 320 -32.92 7.70 40.53
CA ASP A 320 -33.54 8.83 39.84
C ASP A 320 -32.57 10.03 39.80
N ASN A 321 -31.41 9.82 39.15
CA ASN A 321 -30.44 10.88 38.91
C ASN A 321 -30.85 11.72 37.69
N PRO A 322 -30.64 13.05 37.71
CA PRO A 322 -30.85 13.86 36.52
C PRO A 322 -29.87 13.41 35.41
N MET A 323 -30.33 13.50 34.15
CA MET A 323 -29.48 13.22 33.01
C MET A 323 -28.24 14.14 33.02
N PRO A 324 -27.04 13.62 32.68
CA PRO A 324 -25.83 14.43 32.67
C PRO A 324 -26.00 15.67 31.77
N PRO A 325 -25.76 16.89 32.28
CA PRO A 325 -25.92 18.12 31.49
C PRO A 325 -25.18 18.12 30.15
N TRP A 326 -23.98 17.53 30.10
CA TRP A 326 -23.23 17.40 28.83
C TRP A 326 -23.93 16.51 27.82
N TRP A 327 -24.59 15.45 28.28
CA TRP A 327 -25.30 14.50 27.42
C TRP A 327 -26.54 15.15 26.83
N VAL A 328 -27.30 15.89 27.65
CA VAL A 328 -28.45 16.68 27.19
C VAL A 328 -28.02 17.76 26.20
N ALA A 329 -26.91 18.45 26.47
CA ALA A 329 -26.35 19.44 25.56
C ALA A 329 -25.95 18.81 24.22
N LEU A 330 -25.25 17.67 24.24
CA LEU A 330 -24.86 16.95 23.03
C LEU A 330 -26.09 16.50 22.23
N PHE A 331 -27.12 15.98 22.90
CA PHE A 331 -28.39 15.63 22.27
C PHE A 331 -29.08 16.85 21.64
N GLY A 332 -29.02 18.01 22.28
CA GLY A 332 -29.52 19.26 21.69
C GLY A 332 -28.71 19.70 20.46
N ILE A 333 -27.39 19.55 20.49
CA ILE A 333 -26.49 19.88 19.37
C ILE A 333 -26.78 18.99 18.16
N THR A 334 -27.03 17.69 18.34
CA THR A 334 -27.34 16.81 17.21
C THR A 334 -28.66 17.19 16.54
N ILE A 335 -29.65 17.62 17.32
CA ILE A 335 -30.92 18.15 16.79
C ILE A 335 -30.67 19.44 16.00
N LEU A 336 -29.89 20.38 16.56
CA LEU A 336 -29.54 21.63 15.86
C LEU A 336 -28.81 21.34 14.54
N PHE A 337 -27.84 20.42 14.56
CA PHE A 337 -27.13 19.98 13.37
C PHE A 337 -28.08 19.40 12.32
N ALA A 338 -29.03 18.55 12.72
CA ALA A 338 -30.01 17.98 11.80
C ALA A 338 -30.88 19.06 11.13
N VAL A 339 -31.29 20.09 11.90
CA VAL A 339 -32.02 21.25 11.34
C VAL A 339 -31.16 21.99 10.32
N VAL A 340 -29.91 22.34 10.67
CA VAL A 340 -28.99 23.02 9.76
C VAL A 340 -28.74 22.20 8.50
N TYR A 341 -28.56 20.89 8.63
CA TYR A 341 -28.33 19.96 7.52
C TYR A 341 -29.50 19.96 6.52
N ILE A 342 -30.74 19.82 7.01
CA ILE A 342 -31.93 19.87 6.16
C ILE A 342 -32.04 21.21 5.45
N PHE A 343 -31.78 22.31 6.16
CA PHE A 343 -31.81 23.64 5.54
C PHE A 343 -30.73 23.78 4.46
N HIS A 344 -29.52 23.33 4.71
CA HIS A 344 -28.39 23.46 3.79
C HIS A 344 -28.55 22.64 2.50
N TYR A 345 -28.95 21.36 2.61
CA TYR A 345 -29.03 20.43 1.47
C TYR A 345 -30.41 20.40 0.80
N HIS A 346 -31.51 20.48 1.55
CA HIS A 346 -32.86 20.23 1.01
C HIS A 346 -33.72 21.49 0.84
N ILE A 347 -33.56 22.51 1.69
CA ILE A 347 -34.42 23.72 1.63
C ILE A 347 -33.75 24.84 0.83
N LEU A 348 -32.52 25.22 1.19
CA LEU A 348 -31.79 26.30 0.55
C LEU A 348 -31.01 25.84 -0.69
N GLY A 349 -30.75 24.53 -0.82
CA GLY A 349 -30.03 23.95 -1.96
C GLY A 349 -28.59 24.47 -2.09
N THR A 350 -27.98 24.89 -0.98
CA THR A 350 -26.64 25.46 -0.95
C THR A 350 -25.52 24.43 -0.98
N GLY A 351 -25.84 23.15 -0.72
CA GLY A 351 -24.91 22.03 -0.84
C GLY A 351 -25.35 21.08 -1.96
N ASP A 352 -24.39 20.48 -2.65
CA ASP A 352 -24.65 19.49 -3.69
C ASP A 352 -25.20 18.21 -3.06
N LEU A 353 -26.28 17.68 -3.64
CA LEU A 353 -26.76 16.33 -3.35
C LEU A 353 -25.88 15.32 -4.11
N GLN A 354 -25.90 14.06 -3.68
CA GLN A 354 -25.06 12.99 -4.21
C GLN A 354 -25.02 12.91 -5.75
N GLN A 355 -26.17 13.08 -6.40
CA GLN A 355 -26.26 13.05 -7.87
C GLN A 355 -25.56 14.25 -8.51
N ALA A 356 -25.75 15.45 -7.97
CA ALA A 356 -25.11 16.67 -8.47
C ALA A 356 -23.59 16.62 -8.24
N GLU A 357 -23.16 16.15 -7.07
CA GLU A 357 -21.74 15.94 -6.76
C GLU A 357 -21.11 14.90 -7.71
N TYR A 358 -21.81 13.82 -8.01
CA TYR A 358 -21.39 12.84 -9.00
C TYR A 358 -21.26 13.46 -10.40
N GLU A 359 -22.24 14.22 -10.84
CA GLU A 359 -22.19 14.89 -12.15
C GLU A 359 -21.05 15.90 -12.24
N ASN A 360 -20.83 16.67 -11.17
CA ASN A 360 -19.74 17.64 -11.06
C ASN A 360 -18.37 16.95 -11.07
N SER A 361 -18.20 15.86 -10.32
CA SER A 361 -16.95 15.09 -10.29
C SER A 361 -16.68 14.41 -11.63
N MET A 362 -17.69 13.83 -12.28
CA MET A 362 -17.57 13.23 -13.61
C MET A 362 -17.28 14.28 -14.69
N ALA A 363 -17.87 15.47 -14.61
CA ALA A 363 -17.57 16.56 -15.53
C ALA A 363 -16.10 17.01 -15.40
N LYS A 364 -15.61 17.15 -14.17
CA LYS A 364 -14.20 17.45 -13.89
C LYS A 364 -13.28 16.35 -14.43
N ALA A 365 -13.58 15.09 -14.14
CA ALA A 365 -12.82 13.95 -14.63
C ALA A 365 -12.79 13.87 -16.17
N LYS A 366 -13.91 14.17 -16.85
CA LYS A 366 -13.95 14.22 -18.32
C LYS A 366 -13.00 15.28 -18.89
N ILE A 367 -12.92 16.45 -18.26
CA ILE A 367 -12.00 17.52 -18.68
C ILE A 367 -10.55 17.07 -18.49
N GLU A 368 -10.23 16.45 -17.35
CA GLU A 368 -8.88 15.94 -17.05
C GLU A 368 -8.48 14.81 -18.01
N VAL A 369 -9.36 13.85 -18.27
CA VAL A 369 -9.14 12.77 -19.25
C VAL A 369 -8.97 13.34 -20.66
N ALA A 370 -9.78 14.31 -21.06
CA ALA A 370 -9.64 14.96 -22.36
C ALA A 370 -8.31 15.72 -22.49
N ALA A 371 -7.89 16.42 -21.43
CA ALA A 371 -6.60 17.10 -21.39
C ALA A 371 -5.43 16.10 -21.47
N TYR A 372 -5.51 14.97 -20.74
CA TYR A 372 -4.53 13.89 -20.79
C TYR A 372 -4.45 13.25 -22.18
N ARG A 373 -5.60 12.94 -22.80
CA ARG A 373 -5.65 12.41 -24.17
C ARG A 373 -5.01 13.36 -25.17
N LYS A 374 -5.32 14.66 -25.06
CA LYS A 374 -4.74 15.69 -25.92
C LYS A 374 -3.23 15.82 -25.74
N ALA A 375 -2.75 15.83 -24.49
CA ALA A 375 -1.33 15.94 -24.18
C ALA A 375 -0.51 14.77 -24.73
N ASN A 376 -1.09 13.57 -24.75
CA ASN A 376 -0.45 12.35 -25.22
C ASN A 376 -0.81 11.98 -26.67
N ALA A 377 -1.39 12.90 -27.45
CA ALA A 377 -1.82 12.69 -28.84
C ALA A 377 -2.81 11.51 -29.05
N MET A 378 -3.51 11.05 -28.01
CA MET A 378 -4.49 9.96 -28.05
C MET A 378 -5.91 10.45 -28.42
N ASN A 379 -6.03 11.36 -29.38
CA ASN A 379 -7.31 11.95 -29.80
C ASN A 379 -8.06 11.09 -30.83
N VAL A 380 -7.78 9.80 -30.87
CA VAL A 380 -8.38 8.87 -31.81
C VAL A 380 -9.59 8.19 -31.19
N ASP A 381 -10.65 8.02 -31.97
CA ASP A 381 -11.85 7.28 -31.60
C ASP A 381 -12.50 6.60 -32.82
N GLU A 382 -13.62 5.92 -32.60
CA GLU A 382 -14.39 5.22 -33.63
C GLU A 382 -14.89 6.13 -34.78
N THR A 383 -14.82 7.45 -34.64
CA THR A 383 -15.29 8.39 -35.67
C THR A 383 -14.16 8.90 -36.57
N ASN A 384 -12.93 8.93 -36.06
CA ASN A 384 -11.78 9.55 -36.72
C ASN A 384 -10.58 8.62 -36.91
N ALA A 385 -10.66 7.35 -36.49
CA ALA A 385 -9.62 6.35 -36.72
C ALA A 385 -9.30 6.23 -38.23
N THR A 386 -8.01 6.19 -38.52
CA THR A 386 -7.43 6.01 -39.86
C THR A 386 -6.58 4.76 -39.90
N LEU A 387 -6.46 4.13 -41.08
CA LEU A 387 -5.58 2.98 -41.24
C LEU A 387 -4.12 3.43 -41.06
N MET A 388 -3.39 2.75 -40.16
CA MET A 388 -1.96 2.96 -39.96
C MET A 388 -1.17 2.03 -40.88
N GLU A 389 -0.25 2.60 -41.66
CA GLU A 389 0.61 1.85 -42.59
C GLU A 389 2.08 1.81 -42.13
N ASP A 390 2.43 2.60 -41.12
CA ASP A 390 3.80 2.65 -40.61
C ASP A 390 4.19 1.32 -39.95
N THR A 391 5.37 0.82 -40.32
CA THR A 391 5.85 -0.50 -39.87
C THR A 391 5.97 -0.61 -38.35
N ALA A 392 6.32 0.48 -37.67
CA ALA A 392 6.39 0.54 -36.21
C ALA A 392 5.01 0.35 -35.55
N ASP A 393 3.97 0.99 -36.09
CA ASP A 393 2.59 0.88 -35.61
C ASP A 393 2.00 -0.52 -35.87
N LEU A 394 2.27 -1.08 -37.05
CA LEU A 394 1.86 -2.45 -37.38
C LEU A 394 2.58 -3.49 -36.51
N MET A 395 3.85 -3.28 -36.16
CA MET A 395 4.59 -4.15 -35.23
C MET A 395 4.04 -4.07 -33.80
N ALA A 396 3.69 -2.86 -33.33
CA ALA A 396 3.03 -2.67 -32.05
C ALA A 396 1.65 -3.35 -32.03
N GLY A 397 0.85 -3.14 -33.08
CA GLY A 397 -0.44 -3.79 -33.29
C GLY A 397 -0.34 -5.32 -33.31
N LYS A 398 0.69 -5.87 -33.96
CA LYS A 398 0.97 -7.31 -33.94
C LYS A 398 1.25 -7.85 -32.54
N ALA A 399 2.05 -7.14 -31.75
CA ALA A 399 2.36 -7.56 -30.38
C ALA A 399 1.09 -7.56 -29.49
N LEU A 400 0.25 -6.53 -29.63
CA LEU A 400 -1.05 -6.44 -28.94
C LEU A 400 -1.99 -7.58 -29.38
N TYR A 401 -2.06 -7.83 -30.69
CA TYR A 401 -2.84 -8.92 -31.27
C TYR A 401 -2.42 -10.28 -30.70
N GLN A 402 -1.12 -10.58 -30.70
CA GLN A 402 -0.59 -11.84 -30.18
C GLN A 402 -0.86 -12.03 -28.67
N ASN A 403 -0.88 -10.94 -27.90
CA ASN A 403 -1.11 -11.00 -26.46
C ASN A 403 -2.59 -11.27 -26.10
N LYS A 404 -3.53 -10.61 -26.81
CA LYS A 404 -4.94 -10.56 -26.38
C LYS A 404 -5.94 -11.13 -27.39
N CYS A 405 -5.65 -11.04 -28.69
CA CYS A 405 -6.61 -11.37 -29.76
C CYS A 405 -6.39 -12.78 -30.33
N ALA A 406 -5.12 -13.21 -30.42
CA ALA A 406 -4.74 -14.49 -31.00
C ALA A 406 -5.31 -15.71 -30.25
N LEU A 407 -5.69 -15.57 -28.98
CA LEU A 407 -6.31 -16.65 -28.22
C LEU A 407 -7.66 -17.09 -28.82
N CYS A 408 -8.41 -16.17 -29.41
CA CYS A 408 -9.71 -16.47 -30.02
C CYS A 408 -9.65 -16.49 -31.54
N HIS A 409 -8.79 -15.67 -32.14
CA HIS A 409 -8.68 -15.49 -33.59
C HIS A 409 -7.51 -16.23 -34.23
N THR A 410 -6.75 -17.01 -33.45
CA THR A 410 -5.50 -17.68 -33.83
C THR A 410 -4.35 -16.71 -34.14
N GLU A 411 -3.11 -17.19 -34.13
CA GLU A 411 -1.92 -16.34 -34.35
C GLU A 411 -1.93 -15.65 -35.73
N LYS A 412 -2.50 -16.30 -36.74
CA LYS A 412 -2.58 -15.77 -38.11
C LYS A 412 -3.90 -15.05 -38.42
N GLY A 413 -4.85 -14.98 -37.49
CA GLY A 413 -6.17 -14.39 -37.75
C GLY A 413 -7.21 -15.32 -38.37
N GLY A 414 -6.87 -16.60 -38.59
CA GLY A 414 -7.76 -17.56 -39.25
C GLY A 414 -9.05 -17.89 -38.49
N GLY A 415 -9.19 -17.47 -37.22
CA GLY A 415 -10.39 -17.72 -36.42
C GLY A 415 -10.46 -19.14 -35.86
N GLU A 416 -10.83 -19.26 -34.57
CA GLU A 416 -11.16 -20.55 -33.95
C GLU A 416 -12.43 -20.37 -33.10
N ILE A 417 -12.30 -19.61 -32.01
CA ILE A 417 -13.43 -19.17 -31.18
C ILE A 417 -14.09 -17.96 -31.83
N GLY A 418 -13.28 -16.99 -32.27
CA GLY A 418 -13.71 -15.81 -33.03
C GLY A 418 -13.79 -16.09 -34.54
N PRO A 419 -14.36 -15.16 -35.32
CA PRO A 419 -14.37 -15.22 -36.79
C PRO A 419 -12.96 -15.16 -37.39
N ASN A 420 -12.85 -15.59 -38.63
CA ASN A 420 -11.68 -15.34 -39.46
C ASN A 420 -11.60 -13.82 -39.73
N LEU A 421 -10.46 -13.21 -39.38
CA LEU A 421 -10.23 -11.77 -39.53
C LEU A 421 -9.47 -11.43 -40.83
N THR A 422 -9.13 -12.44 -41.62
CA THR A 422 -8.25 -12.31 -42.79
C THR A 422 -8.99 -12.44 -44.12
N ASP A 423 -10.27 -12.81 -44.07
CA ASP A 423 -11.14 -12.86 -45.24
C ASP A 423 -11.91 -11.55 -45.43
N ASN A 424 -12.65 -11.45 -46.54
CA ASN A 424 -13.42 -10.24 -46.87
C ASN A 424 -14.83 -10.24 -46.25
N SER A 425 -15.16 -11.19 -45.38
CA SER A 425 -16.49 -11.31 -44.76
C SER A 425 -16.47 -10.73 -43.35
N TRP A 426 -17.27 -9.68 -43.12
CA TRP A 426 -17.32 -8.99 -41.84
C TRP A 426 -18.74 -8.98 -41.26
N ILE A 427 -18.86 -9.30 -39.97
CA ILE A 427 -20.15 -9.32 -39.26
C ILE A 427 -20.58 -7.90 -38.84
N TYR A 428 -19.62 -7.03 -38.53
CA TYR A 428 -19.86 -5.72 -37.92
C TYR A 428 -19.25 -4.55 -38.72
N GLY A 429 -18.96 -4.77 -40.01
CA GLY A 429 -18.23 -3.83 -40.86
C GLY A 429 -16.71 -4.08 -40.84
N GLY A 430 -16.06 -3.87 -41.98
CA GLY A 430 -14.64 -4.16 -42.22
C GLY A 430 -13.77 -2.91 -42.40
N ASP A 431 -14.32 -1.70 -42.24
CA ASP A 431 -13.51 -0.47 -42.26
C ASP A 431 -12.73 -0.31 -40.95
N ILE A 432 -11.64 0.47 -40.96
CA ILE A 432 -10.81 0.72 -39.78
C ILE A 432 -11.63 1.24 -38.59
N LYS A 433 -12.65 2.06 -38.85
CA LYS A 433 -13.55 2.61 -37.82
C LYS A 433 -14.45 1.55 -37.20
N ASP A 434 -14.92 0.62 -38.02
CA ASP A 434 -15.77 -0.49 -37.58
C ASP A 434 -14.96 -1.46 -36.72
N VAL A 435 -13.77 -1.86 -37.20
CA VAL A 435 -12.85 -2.72 -36.45
C VAL A 435 -12.43 -2.05 -35.14
N TYR A 436 -12.06 -0.77 -35.17
CA TYR A 436 -11.74 0.01 -33.96
C TYR A 436 -12.89 -0.02 -32.95
N LYS A 437 -14.12 0.24 -33.41
CA LYS A 437 -15.31 0.26 -32.56
C LYS A 437 -15.58 -1.10 -31.93
N VAL A 438 -15.46 -2.18 -32.70
CA VAL A 438 -15.64 -3.56 -32.22
C VAL A 438 -14.59 -3.92 -31.18
N ILE A 439 -13.33 -3.53 -31.38
CA ILE A 439 -12.27 -3.76 -30.39
C ILE A 439 -12.52 -2.96 -29.11
N LYS A 440 -12.89 -1.68 -29.24
CA LYS A 440 -13.16 -0.79 -28.12
C LYS A 440 -14.36 -1.25 -27.28
N LEU A 441 -15.51 -1.41 -27.91
CA LEU A 441 -16.80 -1.67 -27.23
C LEU A 441 -17.13 -3.17 -27.08
N GLY A 442 -16.35 -4.04 -27.72
CA GLY A 442 -16.65 -5.46 -27.81
C GLY A 442 -17.77 -5.76 -28.81
N ALA A 443 -18.18 -7.02 -28.85
CA ALA A 443 -19.27 -7.49 -29.69
C ALA A 443 -20.26 -8.37 -28.89
N PRO A 444 -21.58 -8.25 -29.15
CA PRO A 444 -22.60 -8.99 -28.42
C PRO A 444 -22.50 -10.52 -28.56
N ARG A 445 -21.76 -11.03 -29.56
CA ARG A 445 -21.52 -12.46 -29.80
C ARG A 445 -20.30 -13.02 -29.06
N GLY A 446 -19.81 -12.35 -28.02
CA GLY A 446 -18.83 -12.92 -27.09
C GLY A 446 -17.42 -12.31 -27.13
N MET A 447 -17.19 -11.25 -27.91
CA MET A 447 -15.94 -10.50 -27.84
C MET A 447 -16.03 -9.46 -26.71
N PRO A 448 -15.14 -9.51 -25.69
CA PRO A 448 -15.15 -8.52 -24.60
C PRO A 448 -14.72 -7.14 -25.09
N ALA A 449 -15.17 -6.09 -24.40
CA ALA A 449 -14.70 -4.73 -24.64
C ALA A 449 -13.23 -4.59 -24.20
N HIS A 450 -12.38 -4.03 -25.06
CA HIS A 450 -10.96 -3.82 -24.76
C HIS A 450 -10.62 -2.36 -24.41
N GLU A 451 -11.59 -1.46 -24.29
CA GLU A 451 -11.36 -0.05 -23.92
C GLU A 451 -10.71 0.17 -22.54
N SER A 452 -10.78 -0.82 -21.64
CA SER A 452 -10.09 -0.82 -20.36
C SER A 452 -8.67 -1.40 -20.43
N ALA A 453 -8.38 -2.19 -21.47
CA ALA A 453 -7.12 -2.89 -21.63
C ALA A 453 -6.15 -2.16 -22.57
N PHE A 454 -6.68 -1.35 -23.49
CA PHE A 454 -5.90 -0.65 -24.51
C PHE A 454 -6.22 0.84 -24.50
N ASN A 455 -5.19 1.66 -24.71
CA ASN A 455 -5.36 3.08 -24.98
C ASN A 455 -5.85 3.31 -26.42
N PRO A 456 -6.35 4.52 -26.76
CA PRO A 456 -6.93 4.77 -28.07
C PRO A 456 -5.99 4.53 -29.26
N ILE A 457 -4.68 4.74 -29.11
CA ILE A 457 -3.69 4.49 -30.16
C ILE A 457 -3.42 3.00 -30.30
N GLU A 458 -3.31 2.27 -29.18
CA GLU A 458 -3.14 0.82 -29.19
C GLU A 458 -4.31 0.11 -29.88
N ILE A 459 -5.56 0.57 -29.65
CA ILE A 459 -6.74 0.06 -30.34
C ILE A 459 -6.61 0.30 -31.86
N GLN A 460 -6.15 1.48 -32.27
CA GLN A 460 -5.96 1.80 -33.68
C GLN A 460 -4.84 0.96 -34.32
N GLN A 461 -3.74 0.73 -33.60
CA GLN A 461 -2.62 -0.09 -34.04
C GLN A 461 -3.03 -1.54 -34.24
N VAL A 462 -3.75 -2.15 -33.28
CA VAL A 462 -4.24 -3.52 -33.42
C VAL A 462 -5.30 -3.64 -34.51
N ALA A 463 -6.21 -2.67 -34.63
CA ALA A 463 -7.20 -2.63 -35.71
C ALA A 463 -6.54 -2.53 -37.08
N SER A 464 -5.52 -1.68 -37.22
CA SER A 464 -4.76 -1.53 -38.45
C SER A 464 -3.97 -2.79 -38.79
N PHE A 465 -3.35 -3.44 -37.80
CA PHE A 465 -2.67 -4.71 -37.99
C PHE A 465 -3.62 -5.81 -38.49
N VAL A 466 -4.82 -5.90 -37.91
CA VAL A 466 -5.84 -6.88 -38.34
C VAL A 466 -6.18 -6.71 -39.82
N LEU A 467 -6.36 -5.47 -40.29
CA LEU A 467 -6.65 -5.19 -41.70
C LEU A 467 -5.46 -5.43 -42.65
N HIS A 468 -4.25 -5.66 -42.12
CA HIS A 468 -3.06 -6.03 -42.89
C HIS A 468 -2.74 -7.53 -42.81
N LEU A 469 -3.58 -8.34 -42.15
CA LEU A 469 -3.35 -9.78 -42.09
C LEU A 469 -3.48 -10.42 -43.47
N GLU A 470 -2.61 -11.38 -43.73
CA GLU A 470 -2.69 -12.19 -44.95
C GLU A 470 -3.84 -13.20 -44.83
N ASN A 471 -4.59 -13.36 -45.92
CA ASN A 471 -5.72 -14.29 -45.98
C ASN A 471 -5.30 -15.73 -45.65
N VAL A 472 -5.94 -16.31 -44.63
CA VAL A 472 -5.84 -17.72 -44.27
C VAL A 472 -7.09 -18.43 -44.80
N SER A 473 -6.89 -19.19 -45.88
CA SER A 473 -7.97 -19.94 -46.52
C SER A 473 -8.47 -21.10 -45.65
N GLU A 474 -9.69 -21.59 -45.90
CA GLU A 474 -10.20 -22.80 -45.24
C GLU A 474 -9.29 -24.02 -45.44
N ALA A 475 -8.61 -24.11 -46.59
CA ALA A 475 -7.65 -25.18 -46.87
C ALA A 475 -6.38 -25.08 -46.01
N ASP A 476 -6.03 -23.88 -45.56
CA ASP A 476 -4.87 -23.60 -44.70
C ASP A 476 -5.23 -23.56 -43.20
N GLY A 477 -6.45 -23.96 -42.85
CA GLY A 477 -6.95 -24.04 -41.47
C GLY A 477 -7.70 -22.79 -41.00
N GLY A 478 -8.09 -21.88 -41.90
CA GLY A 478 -8.98 -20.77 -41.60
C GLY A 478 -10.43 -21.23 -41.38
N LYS A 479 -11.17 -20.53 -40.51
CA LYS A 479 -12.60 -20.73 -40.32
C LYS A 479 -13.37 -20.26 -41.56
N ALA A 480 -14.51 -20.90 -41.83
CA ALA A 480 -15.39 -20.50 -42.92
C ALA A 480 -15.85 -19.04 -42.76
N PRO A 481 -16.01 -18.27 -43.85
CA PRO A 481 -16.34 -16.84 -43.77
C PRO A 481 -17.66 -16.57 -43.06
N GLU A 482 -17.68 -15.57 -42.18
CA GLU A 482 -18.84 -15.19 -41.38
C GLU A 482 -19.19 -13.70 -41.56
N GLY A 483 -20.44 -13.42 -41.97
CA GLY A 483 -20.92 -12.06 -42.15
C GLY A 483 -21.16 -11.69 -43.61
N ASP A 484 -21.20 -10.40 -43.89
CA ASP A 484 -21.41 -9.88 -45.23
C ASP A 484 -20.05 -9.62 -45.89
N ILE A 485 -19.95 -9.93 -47.19
CA ILE A 485 -18.75 -9.61 -47.96
C ILE A 485 -18.68 -8.09 -48.12
N VAL A 486 -17.59 -7.51 -47.64
CA VAL A 486 -17.27 -6.10 -47.80
C VAL A 486 -16.20 -6.00 -48.88
N ASP A 487 -16.51 -5.29 -49.97
CA ASP A 487 -15.63 -5.09 -51.14
C ASP A 487 -14.50 -4.08 -50.89
#